data_AF-U2H9Z4-F1
#
_entry.id   AF-U2H9Z4-F1
#
_cell.length_a   1.000
_cell.length_b   1.000
_cell.length_c   1.000
_cell.angle_alpha   90.00
_cell.angle_beta   90.00
_cell.angle_gamma   90.00
#
_symmetry.space_group_name_H-M   'P 1'
#
loop_
_entity.id
_entity.type
_entity.pdbx_description
1 polymer ?
#
loop_
_entity_poly.entity_id
_entity_poly.type
_entity_poly.pdbx_seq_one_letter_code
_entity_poly.pdbx_strand_id
1 'polypeptide(L)'
;MATSLIKHKRITTTLAKAKALRTYVEPLITKSKNDTTHSRRTVFAYLKDKEAVTILFREVSEKVATRPGGYTRIIKMENRLGDNAEMAFIELVDYNEVYGKEAKAEKKTTRRRGGAKKKGAEGTEVVETAVEEVKAEEAATTEEAPATEEKKD
;
A
#
# COMPACT_ATOMS: atom_id res chain seq x y z
N MET A 1 -22.85 -1.26 7.47
CA MET A 1 -21.78 -2.03 8.14
C MET A 1 -20.42 -1.35 8.01
N ALA A 2 -19.91 -1.09 6.79
CA ALA A 2 -18.63 -0.39 6.62
C ALA A 2 -18.61 1.01 7.27
N THR A 3 -19.69 1.78 7.08
CA THR A 3 -19.92 3.07 7.76
C THR A 3 -19.86 2.93 9.28
N SER A 4 -20.54 1.92 9.85
CA SER A 4 -20.53 1.64 11.28
C SER A 4 -19.13 1.29 11.81
N LEU A 5 -18.37 0.48 11.06
CA LEU A 5 -16.99 0.15 11.44
C LEU A 5 -16.09 1.39 11.46
N ILE A 6 -16.24 2.30 10.49
CA ILE A 6 -15.46 3.55 10.44
C ILE A 6 -15.86 4.49 11.59
N LYS A 7 -17.16 4.65 11.86
CA LYS A 7 -17.65 5.52 12.94
C LYS A 7 -17.23 5.04 14.33
N HIS A 8 -17.39 3.73 14.59
CA HIS A 8 -17.20 3.16 15.94
C HIS A 8 -15.86 2.44 16.14
N LYS A 9 -15.05 2.25 15.10
CA LYS A 9 -13.70 1.64 15.10
C LYS A 9 -13.70 0.13 15.44
N ARG A 10 -14.75 -0.37 16.09
CA ARG A 10 -15.03 -1.78 16.39
C ARG A 10 -16.53 -2.05 16.29
N ILE A 11 -16.92 -3.18 15.70
CA ILE A 11 -18.30 -3.66 15.68
C ILE A 11 -18.37 -5.17 15.91
N THR A 12 -19.47 -5.63 16.48
CA THR A 12 -19.79 -7.06 16.67
C THR A 12 -20.75 -7.53 15.59
N THR A 13 -20.43 -8.64 14.92
CA THR A 13 -21.27 -9.22 13.86
C THR A 13 -21.06 -10.73 13.74
N THR A 14 -21.66 -11.39 12.75
CA THR A 14 -21.41 -12.80 12.50
C THR A 14 -20.09 -13.00 11.77
N LEU A 15 -19.44 -14.14 11.96
CA LEU A 15 -18.13 -14.43 11.35
C LEU A 15 -18.16 -14.30 9.82
N ALA A 16 -19.22 -14.77 9.18
CA ALA A 16 -19.38 -14.66 7.72
C ALA A 16 -19.44 -13.19 7.26
N LYS A 17 -20.20 -12.35 7.96
CA LYS A 17 -20.31 -10.91 7.66
C LYS A 17 -18.99 -10.19 7.91
N ALA A 18 -18.27 -10.53 8.98
CA ALA A 18 -16.96 -9.94 9.27
C ALA A 18 -15.95 -10.26 8.15
N LYS A 19 -15.90 -11.51 7.67
CA LYS A 19 -15.02 -11.92 6.56
C LYS A 19 -15.33 -11.17 5.27
N ALA A 20 -16.61 -11.04 4.92
CA ALA A 20 -17.04 -10.28 3.74
C ALA A 20 -16.72 -8.78 3.89
N LEU A 21 -16.92 -8.22 5.08
CA LEU A 21 -16.66 -6.82 5.36
C LEU A 21 -15.17 -6.47 5.21
N ARG A 22 -14.26 -7.37 5.59
CA ARG A 22 -12.81 -7.19 5.42
C ARG A 22 -12.45 -6.92 3.95
N THR A 23 -12.91 -7.78 3.03
CA THR A 23 -12.65 -7.63 1.60
C THR A 23 -13.19 -6.30 1.04
N TYR A 24 -14.29 -5.82 1.60
CA TYR A 24 -14.92 -4.57 1.17
C TYR A 24 -14.23 -3.31 1.74
N VAL A 25 -13.84 -3.32 3.02
CA VAL A 25 -13.33 -2.14 3.72
C VAL A 25 -11.84 -1.90 3.47
N GLU A 26 -11.03 -2.95 3.34
CA GLU A 26 -9.58 -2.77 3.17
C GLU A 26 -9.19 -1.93 1.94
N PRO A 27 -9.78 -2.12 0.74
CA PRO A 27 -9.51 -1.26 -0.40
C PRO A 27 -9.93 0.20 -0.18
N LEU A 28 -10.99 0.44 0.60
CA LEU A 28 -11.44 1.80 0.92
C LEU A 28 -10.45 2.52 1.85
N ILE A 29 -9.90 1.81 2.85
CA ILE A 29 -8.85 2.35 3.73
C ILE A 29 -7.56 2.59 2.95
N THR A 30 -7.19 1.70 2.02
CA THR A 30 -6.02 1.93 1.15
C THR A 30 -6.18 3.20 0.32
N LYS A 31 -7.37 3.44 -0.26
CA LYS A 31 -7.67 4.66 -1.02
C LYS A 31 -7.65 5.92 -0.14
N SER A 32 -8.02 5.83 1.13
CA SER A 32 -8.07 6.99 2.02
C SER A 32 -6.70 7.52 2.43
N LYS A 33 -5.62 6.78 2.19
CA LYS A 33 -4.24 7.25 2.42
C LYS A 33 -3.84 8.39 1.49
N ASN A 34 -4.39 8.43 0.28
CA ASN A 34 -4.13 9.48 -0.70
C ASN A 34 -5.31 10.45 -0.73
N ASP A 35 -5.22 11.54 0.05
CA ASP A 35 -6.30 12.51 0.14
C ASP A 35 -6.39 13.37 -1.13
N THR A 36 -7.20 12.91 -2.08
CA THR A 36 -7.46 13.56 -3.36
C THR A 36 -8.96 13.63 -3.60
N THR A 37 -9.41 14.64 -4.36
CA THR A 37 -10.83 14.79 -4.73
C THR A 37 -11.38 13.55 -5.42
N HIS A 38 -10.58 12.90 -6.27
CA HIS A 38 -10.98 11.65 -6.93
C HIS A 38 -11.19 10.53 -5.90
N SER A 39 -10.24 10.31 -4.98
CA SER A 39 -10.36 9.27 -3.95
C SER A 39 -11.56 9.49 -3.04
N ARG A 40 -11.83 10.73 -2.62
CA ARG A 40 -13.03 11.07 -1.84
C ARG A 40 -14.33 10.77 -2.60
N ARG A 41 -14.42 11.11 -3.89
CA ARG A 41 -15.60 10.80 -4.73
C ARG A 41 -15.80 9.29 -4.89
N THR A 42 -14.73 8.55 -5.15
CA THR A 42 -14.78 7.10 -5.27
C THR A 42 -15.26 6.45 -3.98
N VAL A 43 -14.67 6.80 -2.83
CA VAL A 43 -15.09 6.24 -1.54
C VAL A 43 -16.53 6.63 -1.19
N PHE A 44 -16.95 7.86 -1.50
CA PHE A 44 -18.32 8.29 -1.29
C PHE A 44 -19.34 7.47 -2.09
N ALA A 45 -19.02 7.06 -3.32
CA ALA A 45 -19.89 6.19 -4.10
C ALA A 45 -20.17 4.83 -3.42
N TYR A 46 -19.21 4.32 -2.65
CA TYR A 46 -19.35 3.07 -1.88
C TYR A 46 -20.08 3.28 -0.55
N LEU A 47 -19.63 4.26 0.27
CA LEU A 47 -20.14 4.44 1.63
C LEU A 47 -21.47 5.22 1.69
N LYS A 48 -21.69 6.15 0.76
CA LYS A 48 -22.87 7.04 0.67
C LYS A 48 -23.18 7.81 1.96
N ASP A 49 -22.17 8.05 2.79
CA ASP A 49 -22.27 8.76 4.08
C ASP A 49 -21.12 9.77 4.19
N LYS A 50 -21.47 11.05 4.33
CA LYS A 50 -20.49 12.16 4.36
C LYS A 50 -19.66 12.16 5.66
N GLU A 51 -20.27 11.81 6.78
CA GLU A 51 -19.58 11.78 8.07
C GLU A 51 -18.57 10.64 8.10
N ALA A 52 -18.96 9.46 7.64
CA ALA A 52 -18.06 8.31 7.57
C ALA A 52 -16.85 8.58 6.66
N VAL A 53 -17.07 9.22 5.51
CA VAL A 53 -15.97 9.64 4.62
C VAL A 53 -15.06 10.64 5.32
N THR A 54 -15.61 11.62 6.03
CA THR A 54 -14.82 12.62 6.75
C THR A 54 -13.95 11.97 7.83
N ILE A 55 -14.51 11.07 8.63
CA ILE A 55 -13.77 10.32 9.66
C ILE A 55 -12.68 9.45 9.03
N LEU A 56 -12.98 8.80 7.90
CA LEU A 56 -12.03 7.92 7.21
C LEU A 56 -10.79 8.67 6.71
N PHE A 57 -10.96 9.86 6.13
CA PHE A 57 -9.88 10.66 5.57
C PHE A 57 -9.15 11.55 6.58
N ARG A 58 -9.77 11.86 7.74
CA ARG A 58 -9.15 12.69 8.78
C ARG A 58 -8.54 11.89 9.91
N GLU A 59 -9.28 10.93 10.47
CA GLU A 59 -8.82 10.20 11.66
C GLU A 59 -8.13 8.89 11.27
N VAL A 60 -8.80 8.08 10.43
CA VAL A 60 -8.39 6.70 10.19
C VAL A 60 -7.16 6.64 9.29
N SER A 61 -7.14 7.42 8.21
CA SER A 61 -6.03 7.52 7.25
C SER A 61 -4.69 7.85 7.93
N GLU A 62 -4.70 8.81 8.87
CA GLU A 62 -3.51 9.25 9.59
C GLU A 62 -2.94 8.13 10.46
N LYS A 63 -3.80 7.43 11.21
CA LYS A 63 -3.35 6.31 12.07
C LYS A 63 -2.85 5.11 11.28
N VAL A 64 -3.45 4.81 10.12
CA VAL A 64 -3.10 3.63 9.31
C VAL A 64 -2.05 3.90 8.25
N ALA A 65 -1.54 5.14 8.13
CA ALA A 65 -0.67 5.57 7.05
C ALA A 65 0.55 4.66 6.85
N THR A 66 1.20 4.28 7.94
CA THR A 66 2.45 3.51 7.95
C THR A 66 2.27 2.01 7.69
N ARG A 67 1.06 1.47 7.85
CA ARG A 67 0.77 0.03 7.73
C ARG A 67 0.58 -0.38 6.26
N PRO A 68 1.34 -1.34 5.70
CA PRO A 68 1.21 -1.69 4.28
C PRO A 68 -0.11 -2.38 3.90
N GLY A 69 -0.80 -3.01 4.84
CA GLY A 69 -2.09 -3.70 4.63
C GLY A 69 -2.59 -4.39 5.89
N GLY A 70 -3.78 -5.02 5.81
CA GLY A 70 -4.38 -5.69 6.98
C GLY A 70 -4.80 -4.70 8.06
N TYR A 71 -5.63 -3.72 7.69
CA TYR A 71 -6.08 -2.65 8.60
C TYR A 71 -7.16 -3.12 9.58
N THR A 72 -7.82 -4.24 9.29
CA THR A 72 -8.87 -4.81 10.12
C THR A 72 -8.43 -6.12 10.73
N ARG A 73 -8.90 -6.40 11.95
CA ARG A 73 -8.73 -7.67 12.65
C ARG A 73 -10.09 -8.25 12.97
N ILE A 74 -10.23 -9.56 12.79
CA ILE A 74 -11.44 -10.32 13.15
C ILE A 74 -11.06 -11.26 14.29
N ILE A 75 -11.80 -11.21 15.40
CA ILE A 75 -11.63 -12.12 16.54
C ILE A 75 -12.96 -12.84 16.75
N LYS A 76 -12.89 -14.18 16.81
CA LYS A 76 -14.07 -15.02 17.06
C LYS A 76 -14.54 -14.83 18.50
N MET A 77 -15.84 -14.85 18.68
CA MET A 77 -16.49 -14.88 19.98
C MET A 77 -17.31 -16.17 20.11
N GLU A 78 -17.95 -16.34 21.25
CA GLU A 78 -18.91 -17.41 21.49
C GLU A 78 -20.10 -17.33 20.52
N ASN A 79 -20.74 -18.46 20.29
CA ASN A 79 -21.91 -18.53 19.43
C ASN A 79 -23.11 -17.84 20.08
N ARG A 80 -23.92 -17.18 19.26
CA ARG A 80 -25.11 -16.49 19.75
C ARG A 80 -26.15 -17.48 20.26
N LEU A 81 -26.69 -17.20 21.44
CA LEU A 81 -27.79 -17.97 22.01
C LEU A 81 -29.05 -17.82 21.16
N GLY A 82 -29.69 -18.94 20.81
CA GLY A 82 -30.93 -19.00 20.03
C GLY A 82 -30.74 -19.58 18.64
N ASP A 83 -29.86 -19.00 17.82
CA ASP A 83 -29.60 -19.47 16.45
C ASP A 83 -28.22 -20.13 16.27
N ASN A 84 -27.44 -20.22 17.34
CA ASN A 84 -26.08 -20.80 17.36
C ASN A 84 -25.15 -20.21 16.29
N ALA A 85 -25.37 -18.96 15.88
CA ALA A 85 -24.56 -18.32 14.86
C ALA A 85 -23.16 -18.01 15.41
N GLU A 86 -22.12 -18.34 14.64
CA GLU A 86 -20.74 -17.96 14.97
C GLU A 86 -20.58 -16.44 14.97
N MET A 87 -20.27 -15.86 16.12
CA MET A 87 -20.07 -14.42 16.27
C MET A 87 -18.58 -14.07 16.18
N ALA A 88 -18.31 -12.84 15.77
CA ALA A 88 -16.98 -12.26 15.76
C ALA A 88 -17.08 -10.75 15.95
N PHE A 89 -16.07 -10.13 16.56
CA PHE A 89 -15.90 -8.70 16.43
C PHE A 89 -14.85 -8.38 15.39
N ILE A 90 -15.08 -7.31 14.63
CA ILE A 90 -14.14 -6.75 13.67
C ILE A 90 -13.74 -5.34 14.12
N GLU A 91 -12.44 -5.09 14.16
CA GLU A 91 -11.86 -3.84 14.66
C GLU A 91 -10.78 -3.29 13.72
N LEU A 92 -10.54 -1.99 13.78
CA LEU A 92 -9.36 -1.36 13.19
C LEU A 92 -8.14 -1.63 14.08
N VAL A 93 -7.08 -2.19 13.49
CA VAL A 93 -5.88 -2.64 14.21
C VAL A 93 -5.21 -1.49 14.98
N ASP A 94 -5.06 -0.35 14.34
CA ASP A 94 -4.33 0.82 14.89
C ASP A 94 -5.17 1.64 15.89
N TYR A 95 -6.39 1.18 16.21
CA TYR A 95 -7.26 1.74 17.27
C TYR A 95 -7.37 0.81 18.49
N ASN A 96 -6.63 -0.29 18.53
CA ASN A 96 -6.62 -1.17 19.69
C ASN A 96 -5.67 -0.61 20.77
N GLU A 97 -6.25 -0.12 21.86
CA GLU A 97 -5.51 0.52 22.97
C GLU A 97 -4.92 -0.49 23.97
N VAL A 98 -5.34 -1.76 23.91
CA VAL A 98 -4.95 -2.79 24.90
C VAL A 98 -3.59 -3.41 24.59
N TYR A 99 -3.26 -3.59 23.31
CA TYR A 99 -2.06 -4.32 22.87
C TYR A 99 -1.07 -3.47 22.05
N GLY A 100 -1.27 -2.15 21.98
CA GLY A 100 -0.57 -1.25 21.04
C GLY A 100 0.50 -0.32 21.62
N LYS A 101 0.87 -0.44 22.92
CA LYS A 101 1.80 0.52 23.55
C LYS A 101 3.29 0.34 23.22
N GLU A 102 3.68 -0.70 22.49
CA GLU A 102 5.10 -0.97 22.20
C GLU A 102 5.33 -1.38 20.74
N ALA A 103 5.45 -0.41 19.83
CA ALA A 103 6.16 -0.63 18.56
C ALA A 103 6.59 0.72 17.95
N LYS A 104 7.69 1.27 18.46
CA LYS A 104 8.48 2.24 17.69
C LYS A 104 9.23 1.49 16.58
N ALA A 105 9.39 2.21 15.48
CA ALA A 105 9.90 1.74 14.19
C ALA A 105 11.23 1.01 14.24
N GLU A 106 11.34 -0.10 13.50
CA GLU A 106 12.60 -0.49 12.87
C GLU A 106 12.34 -1.12 11.50
N LYS A 107 12.76 -0.40 10.47
CA LYS A 107 12.74 -0.81 9.07
C LYS A 107 13.89 -1.81 8.87
N LYS A 108 13.67 -3.09 9.15
CA LYS A 108 14.69 -4.11 8.84
C LYS A 108 14.67 -4.42 7.34
N THR A 109 15.57 -3.77 6.62
CA THR A 109 16.04 -4.21 5.30
C THR A 109 16.50 -5.66 5.41
N THR A 110 15.69 -6.60 4.89
CA THR A 110 16.16 -7.97 4.68
C THR A 110 17.11 -7.94 3.50
N ARG A 111 18.40 -7.73 3.79
CA ARG A 111 19.48 -8.10 2.89
C ARG A 111 19.45 -9.62 2.75
N ARG A 112 18.93 -10.13 1.63
CA ARG A 112 19.16 -11.52 1.24
C ARG A 112 20.53 -11.59 0.56
N ARG A 113 21.59 -11.69 1.37
CA ARG A 113 22.92 -12.14 0.95
C ARG A 113 23.01 -13.63 1.27
N GLY A 114 23.33 -14.45 0.28
CA GLY A 114 23.81 -15.82 0.50
C GLY A 114 23.03 -16.87 -0.28
N GLY A 115 23.47 -17.14 -1.51
CA GLY A 115 22.95 -18.24 -2.32
C GLY A 115 23.76 -18.49 -3.58
N ALA A 116 25.09 -18.33 -3.54
CA ALA A 116 25.98 -18.76 -4.61
C ALA A 116 27.08 -19.66 -4.04
N LYS A 117 26.84 -20.98 -4.09
CA LYS A 117 27.90 -21.99 -4.24
C LYS A 117 27.28 -23.31 -4.72
N LYS A 118 27.25 -23.50 -6.04
CA LYS A 118 27.61 -24.80 -6.63
C LYS A 118 28.61 -24.53 -7.75
N LYS A 119 29.70 -25.28 -7.64
CA LYS A 119 30.99 -25.18 -8.30
C LYS A 119 30.97 -26.03 -9.59
N GLY A 120 31.58 -25.53 -10.65
CA GLY A 120 32.02 -26.21 -11.89
C GLY A 120 32.65 -25.15 -12.77
N ALA A 121 33.99 -25.02 -12.76
CA ALA A 121 34.92 -25.45 -13.84
C ALA A 121 34.71 -24.61 -15.12
N GLU A 122 35.65 -23.89 -15.74
CA GLU A 122 37.12 -23.96 -15.86
C GLU A 122 37.64 -22.58 -16.37
N GLY A 123 38.96 -22.41 -16.53
CA GLY A 123 39.70 -21.14 -16.78
C GLY A 123 39.24 -20.28 -17.98
N THR A 124 39.68 -19.03 -18.15
CA THR A 124 41.08 -18.59 -18.30
C THR A 124 41.14 -17.06 -18.24
N GLU A 125 42.15 -16.50 -17.58
CA GLU A 125 42.50 -15.06 -17.58
C GLU A 125 43.08 -14.64 -18.94
N VAL A 126 42.54 -13.61 -19.60
CA VAL A 126 43.26 -12.82 -20.60
C VAL A 126 42.71 -11.37 -20.63
N VAL A 127 43.46 -10.46 -20.00
CA VAL A 127 43.89 -9.15 -20.52
C VAL A 127 42.96 -7.92 -20.41
N GLU A 128 43.16 -7.18 -19.33
CA GLU A 128 43.27 -5.71 -19.36
C GLU A 128 44.45 -5.32 -20.27
N THR A 129 44.18 -4.95 -21.54
CA THR A 129 44.92 -3.97 -22.36
C THR A 129 44.20 -3.82 -23.70
N ALA A 130 43.22 -2.93 -23.78
CA ALA A 130 42.71 -2.35 -25.03
C ALA A 130 41.97 -1.03 -24.73
N VAL A 131 42.66 -0.15 -23.99
CA VAL A 131 42.42 1.29 -24.05
C VAL A 131 43.29 1.77 -25.21
N GLU A 132 42.80 1.81 -26.46
CA GLU A 132 43.33 2.75 -27.47
C GLU A 132 42.58 2.85 -28.82
N GLU A 133 41.62 1.99 -29.20
CA GLU A 133 41.17 1.96 -30.61
C GLU A 133 39.73 2.38 -30.96
N VAL A 134 38.88 2.88 -30.05
CA VAL A 134 37.55 3.43 -30.45
C VAL A 134 37.41 4.94 -30.19
N LYS A 135 38.55 5.65 -30.09
CA LYS A 135 38.62 7.11 -30.12
C LYS A 135 38.98 7.66 -31.52
N ALA A 136 38.96 6.84 -32.56
CA ALA A 136 39.32 7.22 -33.94
C ALA A 136 38.14 7.14 -34.93
N GLU A 137 36.91 7.26 -34.43
CA GLU A 137 35.69 7.52 -35.21
C GLU A 137 34.83 8.45 -34.33
N GLU A 138 35.29 9.64 -33.94
CA GLU A 138 35.42 10.82 -34.80
C GLU A 138 34.20 10.92 -35.74
N ALA A 139 33.14 11.54 -35.23
CA ALA A 139 32.86 12.94 -35.56
C ALA A 139 32.33 13.12 -36.98
N ALA A 140 31.06 12.78 -37.15
CA ALA A 140 30.19 13.46 -38.09
C ALA A 140 28.76 13.38 -37.57
N THR A 141 28.33 14.38 -36.80
CA THR A 141 26.97 14.99 -36.76
C THR A 141 26.67 15.61 -35.40
N THR A 142 27.15 16.85 -35.21
CA THR A 142 26.51 17.84 -34.34
C THR A 142 26.54 19.16 -35.11
N GLU A 143 25.51 20.01 -34.89
CA GLU A 143 25.17 21.26 -35.61
C GLU A 143 24.37 21.01 -36.91
N GLU A 144 23.14 21.49 -37.06
CA GLU A 144 22.77 22.90 -36.98
C GLU A 144 21.30 23.10 -36.51
N ALA A 145 21.08 24.08 -35.64
CA ALA A 145 19.80 24.77 -35.38
C ALA A 145 19.95 26.22 -35.89
N PRO A 146 18.95 27.13 -35.84
CA PRO A 146 17.48 27.08 -35.94
C PRO A 146 16.95 28.10 -37.00
N ALA A 147 15.63 28.20 -37.24
CA ALA A 147 15.01 29.41 -37.79
C ALA A 147 13.56 29.60 -37.35
N THR A 148 13.34 30.65 -36.56
CA THR A 148 12.07 31.36 -36.31
C THR A 148 11.73 32.28 -37.50
N GLU A 149 10.45 32.41 -37.87
CA GLU A 149 9.92 33.68 -38.39
C GLU A 149 8.39 33.79 -38.23
N GLU A 150 7.93 35.04 -38.16
CA GLU A 150 6.69 35.55 -37.57
C GLU A 150 5.50 35.73 -38.54
N LYS A 151 4.31 35.88 -37.92
CA LYS A 151 3.13 36.74 -38.23
C LYS A 151 2.76 37.14 -39.67
N LYS A 152 1.45 37.02 -39.96
CA LYS A 152 0.48 38.03 -40.46
C LYS A 152 -0.85 37.31 -40.78
N ASP A 153 -2.05 37.84 -40.68
CA ASP A 153 -2.70 39.13 -40.35
C ASP A 153 -4.12 38.76 -39.85
#